data_AF-A0AA39MRZ8-F1
#
_entry.id   AF-A0AA39MRZ8-F1
#
_cell.length_a   1.000
_cell.length_b   1.000
_cell.length_c   1.000
_cell.angle_alpha   90.00
_cell.angle_beta   90.00
_cell.angle_gamma   90.00
#
_symmetry.space_group_name_H-M   'P 1'
#
loop_
_entity.id
_entity.type
_entity.pdbx_description
1 polymer ?
#
loop_
_entity_poly.entity_id
_entity_poly.type
_entity_poly.pdbx_seq_one_letter_code
_entity_poly.pdbx_strand_id
1 'polypeptide(L)'
;MLIRILALDPFDGKIGINFIIITLNFSITCKPLLGNREVYMQENFHYGHDDPLQWPQAYIKQFPCLACICWVSPALLNDPFYPLYRGLTKYDFVESDPNSIVKGVGHLHHSMFLKIQTTCQVVIKSMNSIDASEPVACSLHGHLSAIEMLLAQLHALLTSFLHVHLTFAETQHVTLELWAFVDYMTMFKPLIDSPESNMPTMPVNSSLLGAFVYDAMVLQRFFKAGIPVW
;
A
#
# COMPACT_ATOMS: atom_id res chain seq x y z
N MET A 1 10.61 -17.54 9.12
CA MET A 1 10.30 -18.92 8.72
C MET A 1 9.83 -18.87 7.27
N LEU A 2 10.72 -19.16 6.31
CA LEU A 2 10.35 -19.20 4.89
C LEU A 2 9.41 -20.37 4.65
N ILE A 3 8.28 -20.14 3.98
CA ILE A 3 7.47 -21.23 3.42
C ILE A 3 7.33 -21.00 1.92
N ARG A 4 7.69 -22.05 1.17
CA ARG A 4 7.60 -22.15 -0.29
C ARG A 4 6.24 -21.69 -0.80
N ILE A 5 6.28 -20.80 -1.78
CA ILE A 5 5.16 -20.45 -2.65
C ILE A 5 4.81 -21.71 -3.44
N LEU A 6 3.66 -22.32 -3.15
CA LEU A 6 3.06 -23.37 -3.95
C LEU A 6 1.80 -22.76 -4.59
N ALA A 7 1.72 -22.81 -5.92
CA ALA A 7 0.51 -22.43 -6.64
C ALA A 7 -0.64 -23.38 -6.23
N LEU A 8 -1.80 -22.79 -5.92
CA LEU A 8 -3.03 -23.48 -5.55
C LEU A 8 -4.17 -23.08 -6.50
N ASP A 9 -5.17 -23.93 -6.60
CA ASP A 9 -6.43 -23.66 -7.29
C ASP A 9 -7.39 -22.88 -6.36
N PRO A 10 -8.37 -22.12 -6.92
CA PRO A 10 -9.44 -21.51 -6.13
C PRO A 10 -10.12 -22.54 -5.21
N PHE A 11 -10.44 -22.16 -3.98
CA PHE A 11 -11.05 -23.00 -2.92
C PHE A 11 -10.12 -23.99 -2.20
N ASP A 12 -8.80 -23.92 -2.42
CA ASP A 12 -7.85 -24.73 -1.67
C ASP A 12 -7.64 -24.20 -0.23
N GLY A 13 -7.88 -25.06 0.76
CA GLY A 13 -7.67 -24.77 2.18
C GLY A 13 -6.33 -25.28 2.70
N LYS A 14 -5.65 -24.51 3.55
CA LYS A 14 -4.49 -24.98 4.33
C LYS A 14 -4.74 -24.87 5.82
N ILE A 15 -4.36 -25.92 6.54
CA ILE A 15 -4.44 -25.99 8.00
C ILE A 15 -3.23 -25.25 8.58
N GLY A 16 -3.48 -24.13 9.25
CA GLY A 16 -2.56 -23.52 10.18
C GLY A 16 -2.64 -24.19 11.56
N ILE A 17 -1.63 -23.95 12.41
CA ILE A 17 -1.67 -24.36 13.81
C ILE A 17 -2.81 -23.56 14.48
N ASN A 18 -4.01 -24.16 14.57
CA ASN A 18 -5.26 -23.66 15.17
C ASN A 18 -6.28 -22.90 14.29
N PHE A 19 -6.08 -22.78 12.98
CA PHE A 19 -7.06 -22.15 12.07
C PHE A 19 -6.96 -22.71 10.65
N ILE A 20 -8.05 -22.68 9.90
CA ILE A 20 -8.09 -23.06 8.49
C ILE A 20 -8.13 -21.76 7.68
N ILE A 21 -7.16 -21.58 6.79
CA ILE A 21 -7.18 -20.48 5.82
C ILE A 21 -7.71 -21.07 4.52
N ILE A 22 -8.71 -20.44 3.94
CA ILE A 22 -9.26 -20.83 2.64
C ILE A 22 -9.06 -19.65 1.71
N THR A 23 -8.22 -19.81 0.70
CA THR A 23 -8.18 -18.84 -0.38
C THR A 23 -9.25 -19.21 -1.39
N LEU A 24 -10.21 -18.31 -1.58
CA LEU A 24 -11.33 -18.60 -2.49
C LEU A 24 -11.01 -18.26 -3.94
N ASN A 25 -10.12 -17.30 -4.15
CA ASN A 25 -9.94 -16.71 -5.47
C ASN A 25 -8.48 -16.39 -5.80
N PHE A 26 -7.53 -16.71 -4.91
CA PHE A 26 -6.12 -16.36 -5.11
C PHE A 26 -5.18 -17.54 -4.90
N SER A 27 -4.15 -17.66 -5.74
CA SER A 27 -3.28 -18.84 -5.77
C SER A 27 -2.17 -18.86 -4.71
N ILE A 28 -2.01 -17.78 -3.94
CA ILE A 28 -1.01 -17.64 -2.87
C ILE A 28 -1.73 -17.70 -1.52
N THR A 29 -1.20 -18.48 -0.56
CA THR A 29 -1.71 -18.49 0.82
C THR A 29 -0.85 -17.58 1.71
N CYS A 30 -1.45 -16.52 2.25
CA CYS A 30 -0.83 -15.68 3.28
C CYS A 30 -1.24 -16.18 4.66
N LYS A 31 -0.35 -16.13 5.66
CA LYS A 31 -0.70 -16.51 7.04
C LYS A 31 -1.26 -15.28 7.78
N PRO A 32 -2.45 -15.35 8.40
CA PRO A 32 -2.98 -14.22 9.15
C PRO A 32 -2.10 -13.91 10.34
N LEU A 33 -1.95 -12.62 10.61
CA LEU A 33 -1.25 -12.11 11.77
C LEU A 33 -2.27 -12.04 12.91
N LEU A 34 -2.13 -12.94 13.88
CA LEU A 34 -3.06 -13.07 15.01
C LEU A 34 -2.38 -12.71 16.33
N GLY A 35 -3.18 -12.17 17.25
CA GLY A 35 -2.77 -11.86 18.63
C GLY A 35 -2.05 -10.52 18.80
N ASN A 36 -1.63 -10.24 20.04
CA ASN A 36 -0.82 -9.07 20.35
C ASN A 36 0.59 -9.27 19.79
N ARG A 37 1.04 -8.31 18.98
CA ARG A 37 2.33 -8.36 18.31
C ARG A 37 3.06 -7.04 18.51
N GLU A 38 4.36 -7.14 18.70
CA GLU A 38 5.23 -5.98 18.70
C GLU A 38 5.55 -5.62 17.24
N VAL A 39 5.29 -4.38 16.87
CA VAL A 39 5.57 -3.86 15.52
C VAL A 39 6.92 -3.17 15.55
N TYR A 40 7.79 -3.55 14.61
CA TYR A 40 9.12 -2.97 14.48
C TYR A 40 9.40 -2.58 13.04
N MET A 41 10.05 -1.44 12.87
CA MET A 41 10.59 -1.01 11.59
C MET A 41 11.81 -1.87 11.22
N GLN A 42 11.82 -2.38 10.00
CA GLN A 42 12.92 -3.17 9.45
C GLN A 42 13.95 -2.31 8.72
N GLU A 43 15.04 -2.91 8.24
CA GLU A 43 16.10 -2.21 7.49
C GLU A 43 15.61 -1.56 6.20
N ASN A 44 14.52 -2.06 5.63
CA ASN A 44 13.85 -1.47 4.46
C ASN A 44 12.85 -0.37 4.84
N PHE A 45 12.82 0.08 6.10
CA PHE A 45 11.93 1.13 6.62
C PHE A 45 10.43 0.80 6.57
N HIS A 46 10.12 -0.47 6.34
CA HIS A 46 8.77 -1.01 6.38
C HIS A 46 8.51 -1.72 7.71
N TYR A 47 7.24 -1.95 8.02
CA TYR A 47 6.80 -2.59 9.28
C TYR A 47 6.77 -4.12 9.20
N GLY A 48 7.48 -4.69 8.23
CA GLY A 48 7.60 -6.14 8.08
C GLY A 48 6.30 -6.81 7.69
N HIS A 49 5.93 -7.87 8.41
CA HIS A 49 4.66 -8.56 8.17
C HIS A 49 3.46 -7.66 8.48
N ASP A 50 3.60 -6.74 9.43
CA ASP A 50 2.54 -5.87 9.91
C ASP A 50 2.38 -4.63 9.00
N ASP A 51 3.15 -4.53 7.90
CA ASP A 51 3.05 -3.46 6.93
C ASP A 51 1.88 -3.68 5.94
N PRO A 52 0.90 -2.76 5.89
CA PRO A 52 -0.25 -2.88 5.01
C PRO A 52 0.08 -2.73 3.51
N LEU A 53 1.29 -2.32 3.12
CA LEU A 53 1.71 -2.30 1.70
C LEU A 53 2.30 -3.63 1.22
N GLN A 54 2.73 -4.47 2.15
CA GLN A 54 3.49 -5.68 1.82
C GLN A 54 2.68 -6.94 2.09
N TRP A 55 1.70 -6.86 2.99
CA TRP A 55 0.94 -8.02 3.43
C TRP A 55 -0.55 -7.72 3.54
N PRO A 56 -1.41 -8.70 3.17
CA PRO A 56 -2.85 -8.58 3.38
C PRO A 56 -3.15 -8.37 4.86
N GLN A 57 -4.03 -7.42 5.15
CA GLN A 57 -4.47 -7.12 6.51
C GLN A 57 -5.81 -7.77 6.81
N ALA A 58 -6.14 -7.90 8.09
CA ALA A 58 -7.50 -8.24 8.48
C ALA A 58 -8.46 -7.16 8.00
N TYR A 59 -9.60 -7.55 7.43
CA TYR A 59 -10.62 -6.59 7.00
C TYR A 59 -11.15 -5.82 8.21
N ILE A 60 -11.04 -4.50 8.13
CA ILE A 60 -11.58 -3.56 9.11
C ILE A 60 -12.50 -2.61 8.36
N LYS A 61 -13.77 -2.52 8.79
CA LYS A 61 -14.80 -1.72 8.11
C LYS A 61 -14.44 -0.24 8.00
N GLN A 62 -13.64 0.28 8.92
CA GLN A 62 -13.15 1.66 8.92
C GLN A 62 -12.10 1.91 7.83
N PHE A 63 -11.35 0.89 7.42
CA PHE A 63 -10.26 0.99 6.43
C PHE A 63 -10.38 -0.08 5.34
N PRO A 64 -11.53 -0.13 4.62
CA PRO A 64 -11.77 -1.18 3.62
C PRO A 64 -10.83 -1.06 2.41
N CYS A 65 -10.31 0.14 2.16
CA CYS A 65 -9.40 0.43 1.05
C CYS A 65 -8.03 -0.23 1.18
N LEU A 66 -7.60 -0.67 2.37
CA LEU A 66 -6.32 -1.36 2.53
C LEU A 66 -6.25 -2.66 1.70
N ALA A 67 -7.40 -3.30 1.48
CA ALA A 67 -7.50 -4.47 0.60
C ALA A 67 -7.23 -4.14 -0.88
N CYS A 68 -7.35 -2.87 -1.26
CA CYS A 68 -7.17 -2.37 -2.63
C CYS A 68 -5.77 -1.79 -2.87
N ILE A 69 -4.85 -1.89 -1.91
CA ILE A 69 -3.46 -1.48 -2.13
C ILE A 69 -2.86 -2.36 -3.23
N CYS A 70 -2.34 -1.71 -4.26
CA CYS A 70 -1.56 -2.37 -5.30
C CYS A 70 -0.16 -2.66 -4.74
N TRP A 71 0.27 -3.93 -4.78
CA TRP A 71 1.60 -4.34 -4.31
C TRP A 71 2.55 -4.71 -5.45
N VAL A 72 2.02 -4.81 -6.66
CA VAL A 72 2.82 -5.17 -7.84
C VAL A 72 3.52 -3.93 -8.36
N SER A 73 4.84 -3.90 -8.19
CA SER A 73 5.70 -2.91 -8.83
C SER A 73 5.51 -2.97 -10.36
N PRO A 74 5.46 -1.80 -11.04
CA PRO A 74 5.55 -1.76 -12.50
C PRO A 74 6.79 -2.51 -13.01
N ALA A 75 6.64 -3.23 -14.12
CA ALA A 75 7.73 -4.00 -14.73
C ALA A 75 8.81 -3.10 -15.37
N LEU A 76 8.44 -1.88 -15.75
CA LEU A 76 9.33 -0.93 -16.43
C LEU A 76 9.87 0.09 -15.43
N LEU A 77 11.19 0.26 -15.40
CA LEU A 77 11.87 1.24 -14.53
C LEU A 77 11.52 2.70 -14.82
N ASN A 78 11.02 2.97 -16.04
CA ASN A 78 10.59 4.30 -16.47
C ASN A 78 9.10 4.56 -16.21
N ASP A 79 8.40 3.62 -15.60
CA ASP A 79 7.00 3.81 -15.22
C ASP A 79 6.89 4.95 -14.20
N PRO A 80 5.92 5.87 -14.36
CA PRO A 80 5.75 7.01 -13.45
C PRO A 80 5.45 6.58 -12.01
N PHE A 81 4.94 5.37 -11.77
CA PHE A 81 4.63 4.86 -10.43
C PHE A 81 5.74 4.02 -9.82
N TYR A 82 6.79 3.67 -10.57
CA TYR A 82 7.93 2.91 -10.07
C TYR A 82 8.57 3.48 -8.78
N PRO A 83 8.67 4.82 -8.58
CA PRO A 83 9.17 5.40 -7.35
C PRO A 83 8.40 5.02 -6.08
N LEU A 84 7.15 4.55 -6.17
CA LEU A 84 6.36 4.13 -5.00
C LEU A 84 6.72 2.73 -4.48
N TYR A 85 7.40 1.91 -5.29
CA TYR A 85 7.66 0.51 -4.98
C TYR A 85 9.13 0.20 -4.74
N ARG A 86 10.02 1.16 -5.04
CA ARG A 86 11.46 1.02 -4.90
C ARG A 86 11.95 1.70 -3.61
N GLY A 87 12.80 1.01 -2.85
CA GLY A 87 13.52 1.61 -1.73
C GLY A 87 14.69 2.51 -2.16
N LEU A 88 15.10 3.43 -1.28
CA LEU A 88 16.26 4.29 -1.54
C LEU A 88 17.57 3.52 -1.39
N THR A 89 18.54 3.93 -2.20
CA THR A 89 19.93 3.48 -2.10
C THR A 89 20.83 4.64 -1.69
N LYS A 90 22.08 4.34 -1.31
CA LYS A 90 23.07 5.39 -1.00
C LYS A 90 23.33 6.33 -2.18
N TYR A 91 23.08 5.90 -3.42
CA TYR A 91 23.22 6.74 -4.62
C TYR A 91 22.11 7.78 -4.76
N ASP A 92 21.00 7.58 -4.05
CA ASP A 92 19.87 8.51 -4.05
C ASP A 92 20.05 9.61 -2.98
N PHE A 93 21.18 9.64 -2.27
CA PHE A 93 21.49 10.61 -1.22
C PHE A 93 22.73 11.43 -1.58
N VAL A 94 22.64 12.75 -1.38
CA VAL A 94 23.74 13.68 -1.66
C VAL A 94 24.13 14.38 -0.37
N GLU A 95 25.37 14.16 0.08
CA GLU A 95 25.92 14.92 1.21
C GLU A 95 26.09 16.39 0.84
N SER A 96 25.69 17.28 1.76
CA SER A 96 25.67 18.73 1.49
C SER A 96 27.06 19.34 1.36
N ASP A 97 28.03 18.84 2.14
CA ASP A 97 29.43 19.26 2.04
C ASP A 97 30.37 18.07 2.30
N PRO A 98 30.99 17.51 1.24
CA PRO A 98 31.95 16.43 1.37
C PRO A 98 33.18 16.79 2.20
N ASN A 99 33.45 18.07 2.46
CA ASN A 99 34.57 18.57 3.25
C ASN A 99 34.17 18.93 4.69
N SER A 100 32.88 18.89 5.04
CA SER A 100 32.40 19.19 6.38
C SER A 100 32.97 18.23 7.43
N ILE A 101 33.21 18.74 8.64
CA ILE A 101 33.61 17.95 9.81
C ILE A 101 32.47 17.00 10.22
N VAL A 102 31.22 17.44 10.07
CA VAL A 102 30.03 16.62 10.32
C VAL A 102 29.65 15.91 9.02
N LYS A 103 29.87 14.60 8.98
CA LYS A 103 29.51 13.73 7.84
C LYS A 103 28.07 13.23 7.95
N GLY A 104 27.53 12.75 6.83
CA GLY A 104 26.22 12.09 6.80
C GLY A 104 25.01 13.01 6.84
N VAL A 105 25.20 14.33 6.72
CA VAL A 105 24.10 15.31 6.55
C VAL A 105 23.98 15.67 5.08
N GLY A 106 22.78 15.56 4.54
CA GLY A 106 22.52 15.69 3.12
C GLY A 106 21.04 15.74 2.81
N HIS A 107 20.71 15.50 1.55
CA HIS A 107 19.33 15.49 1.08
C HIS A 107 19.12 14.40 0.02
N LEU A 108 17.85 14.18 -0.33
CA LEU A 108 17.50 13.32 -1.44
C LEU A 108 18.06 13.89 -2.75
N HIS A 109 18.56 13.03 -3.62
CA HIS A 109 19.03 13.42 -4.94
C HIS A 109 17.87 14.03 -5.74
N HIS A 110 18.10 15.19 -6.35
CA HIS A 110 17.04 16.00 -6.97
C HIS A 110 16.23 15.24 -8.03
N SER A 111 16.88 14.40 -8.83
CA SER A 111 16.18 13.58 -9.83
C SER A 111 15.24 12.54 -9.22
N MET A 112 15.53 12.01 -8.04
CA MET A 112 14.64 11.09 -7.32
C MET A 112 13.49 11.86 -6.68
N PHE A 113 13.79 13.04 -6.10
CA PHE A 113 12.77 13.94 -5.57
C PHE A 113 11.71 14.31 -6.63
N LEU A 114 12.13 14.73 -7.82
CA LEU A 114 11.19 15.08 -8.90
C LEU A 114 10.33 13.90 -9.33
N LYS A 115 10.90 12.68 -9.34
CA LYS A 115 10.16 11.46 -9.68
C LYS A 115 9.06 11.21 -8.65
N ILE A 116 9.40 11.10 -7.36
CA ILE A 116 8.41 10.83 -6.32
C ILE A 116 7.36 11.95 -6.23
N GLN A 117 7.77 13.21 -6.35
CA GLN A 117 6.86 14.35 -6.36
C GLN A 117 5.86 14.26 -7.53
N THR A 118 6.34 13.96 -8.73
CA THR A 118 5.48 13.81 -9.91
C THR A 118 4.48 12.68 -9.71
N THR A 119 4.93 11.53 -9.19
CA THR A 119 4.06 10.39 -8.89
C THR A 119 2.98 10.75 -7.87
N CYS A 120 3.35 11.40 -6.77
CA CYS A 120 2.41 11.86 -5.75
C CYS A 120 1.36 12.80 -6.35
N GLN A 121 1.76 13.73 -7.22
CA GLN A 121 0.85 14.65 -7.89
C GLN A 121 -0.15 13.94 -8.80
N VAL A 122 0.24 12.85 -9.47
CA VAL A 122 -0.68 12.05 -10.27
C VAL A 122 -1.76 11.42 -9.38
N VAL A 123 -1.37 10.82 -8.26
CA VAL A 123 -2.31 10.23 -7.30
C VAL A 123 -3.20 11.30 -6.67
N ILE A 124 -2.64 12.43 -6.23
CA ILE A 124 -3.42 13.55 -5.67
C ILE A 124 -4.47 14.05 -6.67
N LYS A 125 -4.11 14.19 -7.96
CA LYS A 125 -5.07 14.63 -8.99
C LYS A 125 -6.21 13.63 -9.21
N SER A 126 -5.98 12.34 -8.97
CA SER A 126 -7.02 11.31 -9.11
C SER A 126 -8.16 11.49 -8.10
N MET A 127 -7.92 12.16 -6.96
CA MET A 127 -8.92 12.47 -5.94
C MET A 127 -10.10 13.28 -6.49
N ASN A 128 -9.87 14.09 -7.54
CA ASN A 128 -10.92 14.91 -8.18
C ASN A 128 -12.03 14.08 -8.82
N SER A 129 -11.84 12.76 -8.99
CA SER A 129 -12.86 11.85 -9.49
C SER A 129 -13.87 11.41 -8.43
N ILE A 130 -13.62 11.72 -7.15
CA ILE A 130 -14.48 11.31 -6.04
C ILE A 130 -15.49 12.43 -5.74
N ASP A 131 -16.77 12.09 -5.80
CA ASP A 131 -17.83 12.91 -5.21
C ASP A 131 -17.90 12.63 -3.70
N ALA A 132 -17.21 13.46 -2.93
CA ALA A 132 -16.91 13.18 -1.52
C ALA A 132 -17.99 13.75 -0.58
N SER A 133 -18.62 12.85 0.20
CA SER A 133 -19.30 13.25 1.43
C SER A 133 -18.30 13.84 2.45
N GLU A 134 -18.77 14.62 3.42
CA GLU A 134 -17.92 15.25 4.44
C GLU A 134 -16.86 14.32 5.10
N PRO A 135 -17.20 13.12 5.61
CA PRO A 135 -16.18 12.25 6.23
C PRO A 135 -15.12 11.73 5.23
N VAL A 136 -15.52 11.55 3.96
CA VAL A 136 -14.62 11.16 2.87
C VAL A 136 -13.67 12.31 2.55
N ALA A 137 -14.19 13.54 2.48
CA ALA A 137 -13.39 14.73 2.26
C ALA A 137 -12.35 14.95 3.37
N CYS A 138 -12.72 14.74 4.64
CA CYS A 138 -11.77 14.82 5.76
C CYS A 138 -10.62 13.80 5.63
N SER A 139 -10.93 12.54 5.28
CA SER A 139 -9.91 11.51 5.07
C SER A 139 -8.96 11.88 3.93
N LEU A 140 -9.51 12.30 2.78
CA LEU A 140 -8.76 12.75 1.62
C LEU A 140 -7.83 13.93 1.95
N HIS A 141 -8.33 14.91 2.70
CA HIS A 141 -7.54 16.06 3.12
C HIS A 141 -6.39 15.65 4.05
N GLY A 142 -6.62 14.71 4.97
CA GLY A 142 -5.58 14.17 5.86
C GLY A 142 -4.41 13.55 5.10
N HIS A 143 -4.70 12.72 4.10
CA HIS A 143 -3.66 12.13 3.23
C HIS A 143 -2.92 13.20 2.43
N LEU A 144 -3.66 14.17 1.85
CA LEU A 144 -3.07 15.26 1.09
C LEU A 144 -2.09 16.09 1.94
N SER A 145 -2.52 16.53 3.12
CA SER A 145 -1.67 17.32 4.03
C SER A 145 -0.42 16.55 4.45
N ALA A 146 -0.55 15.25 4.71
CA ALA A 146 0.59 14.39 5.04
C ALA A 146 1.58 14.29 3.87
N ILE A 147 1.11 14.04 2.64
CA ILE A 147 1.97 13.96 1.45
C ILE A 147 2.67 15.30 1.19
N GLU A 148 1.94 16.42 1.26
CA GLU A 148 2.52 17.75 1.06
C GLU A 148 3.61 18.07 2.09
N MET A 149 3.36 17.75 3.36
CA MET A 149 4.33 17.93 4.44
C MET A 149 5.58 17.06 4.21
N LEU A 150 5.42 15.78 3.88
CA LEU A 150 6.54 14.86 3.66
C LEU A 150 7.36 15.25 2.43
N LEU A 151 6.72 15.67 1.34
CA LEU A 151 7.42 16.19 0.16
C LEU A 151 8.18 17.49 0.48
N ALA A 152 7.59 18.39 1.27
CA ALA A 152 8.28 19.60 1.71
C ALA A 152 9.52 19.27 2.55
N GLN A 153 9.44 18.28 3.44
CA GLN A 153 10.59 17.81 4.22
C GLN A 153 11.68 17.21 3.32
N LEU A 154 11.32 16.33 2.37
CA LEU A 154 12.27 15.74 1.41
C LEU A 154 12.97 16.79 0.55
N HIS A 155 12.30 17.92 0.28
CA HIS A 155 12.85 18.99 -0.53
C HIS A 155 13.77 19.94 0.27
N ALA A 156 13.34 20.35 1.45
CA ALA A 156 13.91 21.49 2.16
C ALA A 156 14.87 21.11 3.29
N LEU A 157 14.74 19.91 3.88
CA LEU A 157 15.47 19.55 5.08
C LEU A 157 16.78 18.83 4.76
N LEU A 158 17.90 19.42 5.18
CA LEU A 158 19.18 18.72 5.25
C LEU A 158 19.20 17.84 6.50
N THR A 159 19.38 16.54 6.32
CA THR A 159 19.25 15.57 7.39
C THR A 159 20.04 14.30 7.10
N SER A 160 20.00 13.34 8.02
CA SER A 160 20.68 12.06 7.85
C SER A 160 20.05 11.20 6.75
N PHE A 161 20.85 10.32 6.13
CA PHE A 161 20.33 9.32 5.19
C PHE A 161 19.16 8.50 5.77
N LEU A 162 19.25 8.13 7.06
CA LEU A 162 18.20 7.41 7.78
C LEU A 162 16.87 8.18 7.76
N HIS A 163 16.92 9.47 8.07
CA HIS A 163 15.74 10.31 8.10
C HIS A 163 15.17 10.55 6.70
N VAL A 164 16.02 10.79 5.69
CA VAL A 164 15.57 10.88 4.29
C VAL A 164 14.87 9.60 3.86
N HIS A 165 15.42 8.43 4.20
CA HIS A 165 14.83 7.15 3.85
C HIS A 165 13.49 6.93 4.55
N LEU A 166 13.40 7.25 5.85
CA LEU A 166 12.14 7.18 6.59
C LEU A 166 11.09 8.10 5.97
N THR A 167 11.39 9.38 5.75
CA THR A 167 10.45 10.33 5.14
C THR A 167 10.03 9.87 3.73
N PHE A 168 10.95 9.27 2.97
CA PHE A 168 10.64 8.73 1.65
C PHE A 168 9.69 7.52 1.74
N ALA A 169 9.97 6.55 2.61
CA ALA A 169 9.11 5.39 2.84
C ALA A 169 7.71 5.79 3.30
N GLU A 170 7.61 6.73 4.25
CA GLU A 170 6.32 7.28 4.70
C GLU A 170 5.59 8.02 3.57
N THR A 171 6.32 8.72 2.67
CA THR A 171 5.71 9.33 1.47
C THR A 171 5.10 8.26 0.57
N GLN A 172 5.80 7.15 0.37
CA GLN A 172 5.29 6.02 -0.42
C GLN A 172 4.04 5.41 0.23
N HIS A 173 4.07 5.19 1.55
CA HIS A 173 2.94 4.70 2.35
C HIS A 173 1.68 5.52 2.12
N VAL A 174 1.73 6.81 2.50
CA VAL A 174 0.54 7.65 2.44
C VAL A 174 0.05 7.82 1.00
N THR A 175 0.95 7.83 0.02
CA THR A 175 0.56 7.92 -1.41
C THR A 175 -0.12 6.65 -1.91
N LEU A 176 0.39 5.47 -1.56
CA LEU A 176 -0.22 4.19 -1.94
C LEU A 176 -1.55 3.97 -1.23
N GLU A 177 -1.68 4.37 0.04
CA GLU A 177 -2.95 4.34 0.78
C GLU A 177 -3.99 5.28 0.15
N LEU A 178 -3.59 6.49 -0.22
CA LEU A 178 -4.45 7.44 -0.92
C LEU A 178 -4.91 6.88 -2.26
N TRP A 179 -4.00 6.27 -3.03
CA TRP A 179 -4.36 5.65 -4.30
C TRP A 179 -5.36 4.51 -4.08
N ALA A 180 -5.08 3.60 -3.14
CA ALA A 180 -5.99 2.52 -2.79
C ALA A 180 -7.37 3.03 -2.34
N PHE A 181 -7.40 4.16 -1.63
CA PHE A 181 -8.64 4.83 -1.23
C PHE A 181 -9.42 5.35 -2.44
N VAL A 182 -8.75 6.01 -3.40
CA VAL A 182 -9.39 6.48 -4.63
C VAL A 182 -9.95 5.31 -5.45
N ASP A 183 -9.15 4.26 -5.65
CA ASP A 183 -9.56 3.07 -6.38
C ASP A 183 -10.73 2.37 -5.68
N TYR A 184 -10.68 2.26 -4.35
CA TYR A 184 -11.79 1.74 -3.57
C TYR A 184 -13.06 2.56 -3.77
N MET A 185 -13.00 3.88 -3.64
CA MET A 185 -14.19 4.73 -3.74
C MET A 185 -14.79 4.76 -5.15
N THR A 186 -13.96 4.71 -6.18
CA THR A 186 -14.39 4.91 -7.58
C THR A 186 -14.71 3.61 -8.31
N MET A 187 -13.98 2.52 -8.03
CA MET A 187 -14.13 1.24 -8.73
C MET A 187 -14.79 0.18 -7.87
N PHE A 188 -14.29 -0.05 -6.66
CA PHE A 188 -14.70 -1.24 -5.88
C PHE A 188 -15.96 -1.01 -5.04
N LYS A 189 -16.11 0.18 -4.43
CA LYS A 189 -17.24 0.51 -3.57
C LYS A 189 -18.58 0.47 -4.32
N PRO A 190 -18.73 1.02 -5.54
CA PRO A 190 -19.97 0.91 -6.30
C PRO A 190 -20.34 -0.55 -6.59
N LEU A 191 -19.35 -1.41 -6.85
CA LEU A 191 -19.54 -2.84 -7.06
C LEU A 191 -19.97 -3.53 -5.75
N ILE A 192 -19.27 -3.28 -4.65
CA ILE A 192 -19.55 -3.88 -3.34
C ILE A 192 -20.94 -3.48 -2.79
N ASP A 193 -21.36 -2.25 -3.05
CA ASP A 193 -22.66 -1.71 -2.61
C ASP A 193 -23.82 -2.07 -3.55
N SER A 194 -23.51 -2.60 -4.74
CA SER A 194 -24.54 -2.99 -5.71
C SER A 194 -25.38 -4.16 -5.21
N PRO A 195 -26.70 -4.19 -5.50
CA PRO A 195 -27.56 -5.30 -5.12
C PRO A 195 -27.05 -6.63 -5.70
N GLU A 196 -27.09 -7.69 -4.89
CA GLU A 196 -26.44 -8.98 -5.22
C GLU A 196 -26.95 -9.63 -6.50
N SER A 197 -28.20 -9.34 -6.91
CA SER A 197 -28.83 -9.87 -8.13
C SER A 197 -28.19 -9.34 -9.42
N ASN A 198 -27.48 -8.21 -9.35
CA ASN A 198 -27.00 -7.48 -10.52
C ASN A 198 -25.46 -7.45 -10.63
N MET A 199 -24.76 -8.08 -9.67
CA MET A 199 -23.30 -8.02 -9.60
C MET A 199 -22.64 -9.09 -10.47
N PRO A 200 -21.96 -8.73 -11.58
CA PRO A 200 -21.12 -9.68 -12.29
C PRO A 200 -19.96 -10.11 -11.39
N THR A 201 -19.55 -11.37 -11.49
CA THR A 201 -18.33 -11.83 -10.81
C THR A 201 -17.14 -11.35 -11.63
N MET A 202 -16.36 -10.45 -11.06
CA MET A 202 -15.16 -9.91 -11.69
C MET A 202 -14.00 -10.92 -11.61
N PRO A 203 -13.12 -10.96 -12.63
CA PRO A 203 -11.88 -11.71 -12.50
C PRO A 203 -11.04 -11.16 -11.36
N VAL A 204 -10.29 -12.03 -10.71
CA VAL A 204 -9.48 -11.67 -9.55
C VAL A 204 -8.34 -10.77 -9.99
N ASN A 205 -8.23 -9.61 -9.36
CA ASN A 205 -7.13 -8.68 -9.58
C ASN A 205 -5.94 -9.09 -8.72
N SER A 206 -5.01 -9.82 -9.33
CA SER A 206 -3.80 -10.32 -8.67
C SER A 206 -2.81 -9.22 -8.25
N SER A 207 -3.02 -7.98 -8.71
CA SER A 207 -2.17 -6.85 -8.35
C SER A 207 -2.53 -6.23 -7.01
N LEU A 208 -3.67 -6.60 -6.42
CA LEU A 208 -4.12 -6.10 -5.12
C LEU A 208 -3.61 -7.00 -3.98
N LEU A 209 -3.39 -6.41 -2.81
CA LEU A 209 -3.06 -7.17 -1.60
C LEU A 209 -4.22 -8.02 -1.12
N GLY A 210 -5.46 -7.52 -1.20
CA GLY A 210 -6.62 -8.20 -0.62
C GLY A 210 -6.66 -8.16 0.90
N ALA A 211 -7.51 -8.99 1.50
CA ALA A 211 -7.71 -9.00 2.96
C ALA A 211 -8.07 -10.38 3.51
N PHE A 212 -7.75 -10.58 4.79
CA PHE A 212 -8.32 -11.67 5.59
C PHE A 212 -9.74 -11.29 6.03
N VAL A 213 -10.73 -12.09 5.69
CA VAL A 213 -12.14 -11.76 5.92
C VAL A 213 -12.83 -12.81 6.79
N TYR A 214 -13.43 -12.36 7.88
CA TYR A 214 -14.14 -13.23 8.84
C TYR A 214 -15.67 -13.21 8.69
N ASP A 215 -16.21 -12.25 7.92
CA ASP A 215 -17.63 -12.10 7.65
C ASP A 215 -18.00 -12.63 6.26
N ALA A 216 -18.97 -13.54 6.20
CA ALA A 216 -19.35 -14.20 4.95
C ALA A 216 -19.89 -13.24 3.88
N MET A 217 -20.58 -12.16 4.31
CA MET A 217 -21.13 -11.17 3.38
C MET A 217 -20.02 -10.32 2.76
N VAL A 218 -19.05 -9.88 3.59
CA VAL A 218 -17.87 -9.15 3.10
C VAL A 218 -17.07 -10.02 2.14
N LEU A 219 -16.85 -11.28 2.50
CA LEU A 219 -16.10 -12.25 1.70
C LEU A 219 -16.76 -12.44 0.32
N GLN A 220 -18.07 -12.64 0.27
CA GLN A 220 -18.80 -12.79 -0.99
C GLN A 220 -18.73 -11.52 -1.85
N ARG A 221 -18.82 -10.34 -1.23
CA ARG A 221 -18.74 -9.05 -1.94
C ARG A 221 -17.35 -8.81 -2.51
N PHE A 222 -16.30 -9.06 -1.73
CA PHE A 222 -14.91 -8.90 -2.18
C PHE A 222 -14.59 -9.91 -3.28
N PHE A 223 -15.03 -11.16 -3.12
CA PHE A 223 -14.90 -12.19 -4.16
C PHE A 223 -15.55 -11.73 -5.48
N LYS A 224 -16.80 -11.26 -5.44
CA LYS A 224 -17.50 -10.75 -6.63
C LYS A 224 -16.83 -9.51 -7.22
N ALA A 225 -16.26 -8.65 -6.39
CA ALA A 225 -15.51 -7.47 -6.83
C ALA A 225 -14.10 -7.79 -7.37
N GLY A 226 -13.67 -9.06 -7.34
CA GLY A 226 -12.35 -9.47 -7.81
C GLY A 226 -11.20 -9.10 -6.85
N ILE A 227 -11.51 -8.77 -5.60
CA ILE A 227 -10.49 -8.49 -4.57
C ILE A 227 -10.01 -9.83 -3.98
N PRO A 228 -8.70 -10.08 -3.85
CA PRO A 228 -8.19 -11.29 -3.20
C PRO A 228 -8.68 -11.43 -1.75
N VAL A 229 -9.13 -12.63 -1.37
CA VAL A 229 -9.61 -12.92 0.00
C VAL A 229 -9.07 -14.23 0.56
N TRP A 230 -8.84 -14.21 1.88
CA TRP A 230 -8.39 -15.35 2.69
C TRP A 230 -9.22 -15.49 3.97
#